data_AF-A0AAT9WFY8-F1
#
_entry.id   AF-A0AAT9WFY8-F1
#
_cell.length_a   1.000
_cell.length_b   1.000
_cell.length_c   1.000
_cell.angle_alpha   90.00
_cell.angle_beta   90.00
_cell.angle_gamma   90.00
#
_symmetry.space_group_name_H-M   'P 1'
#
loop_
_entity.id
_entity.type
_entity.pdbx_description
1 polymer ?
#
loop_
_entity_poly.entity_id
_entity_poly.type
_entity_poly.pdbx_seq_one_letter_code
_entity_poly.pdbx_strand_id
1 'polypeptide(L)'
;MYVAISQDGAGCSNYNDGVDGFYTNKVESCIVYIFYGTEGWGLLHDTAQLSLASIAQFAKGLGKIRRIYYALNDAIIRAPEIKNHAERRRKIARMISYKADLVAVSMPLGELVCFPDESILSSFKDRDEIAKIRQIAVSCPVSKERAMVNILNNLFIAKDAQNIPVDVQFRSRQFQALPQLLSSKEQMLDRSERELARGDPDYANNLKIAIKMGVVAP
;
A
#
# COMPACT_ATOMS: atom_id res chain seq x y z
N MET A 1 15.31 -13.44 0.44
CA MET A 1 14.14 -13.49 1.37
C MET A 1 12.85 -12.98 0.73
N TYR A 2 11.68 -13.54 1.07
CA TYR A 2 10.38 -12.94 0.72
C TYR A 2 9.87 -12.01 1.81
N VAL A 3 9.28 -10.88 1.43
CA VAL A 3 8.78 -9.86 2.38
C VAL A 3 7.30 -9.58 2.12
N ALA A 4 6.49 -9.72 3.17
CA ALA A 4 5.07 -9.39 3.11
C ALA A 4 4.87 -7.87 3.30
N ILE A 5 4.22 -7.21 2.34
CA ILE A 5 3.84 -5.80 2.41
C ILE A 5 2.33 -5.72 2.68
N SER A 6 1.94 -4.99 3.72
CA SER A 6 0.52 -4.85 4.07
C SER A 6 -0.18 -3.81 3.20
N GLN A 7 -1.52 -3.79 3.26
CA GLN A 7 -2.33 -2.68 2.73
C GLN A 7 -1.83 -1.32 3.24
N ASP A 8 -1.95 -0.30 2.40
CA ASP A 8 -1.40 1.06 2.57
C ASP A 8 0.12 1.16 2.75
N GLY A 9 0.83 0.02 2.74
CA GLY A 9 2.27 -0.04 2.82
C GLY A 9 2.94 -0.05 1.45
N ALA A 10 4.23 0.23 1.47
CA ALA A 10 5.15 0.05 0.35
C ALA A 10 6.42 -0.68 0.80
N GLY A 11 6.95 -1.51 -0.10
CA GLY A 11 8.24 -2.17 0.04
C GLY A 11 9.14 -1.82 -1.14
N CYS A 12 10.42 -1.56 -0.88
CA CYS A 12 11.41 -1.37 -1.94
C CYS A 12 12.73 -2.05 -1.61
N SER A 13 13.47 -2.40 -2.64
CA SER A 13 14.78 -3.05 -2.54
C SER A 13 15.65 -2.65 -3.72
N ASN A 14 16.95 -2.48 -3.47
CA ASN A 14 17.91 -2.46 -4.57
C ASN A 14 18.08 -3.88 -5.10
N TYR A 15 18.52 -4.03 -6.35
CA TYR A 15 18.72 -5.35 -6.97
C TYR A 15 19.77 -6.20 -6.24
N ASN A 16 20.74 -5.57 -5.57
CA ASN A 16 21.84 -6.25 -4.88
C ASN A 16 21.55 -6.60 -3.41
N ASP A 17 20.34 -6.30 -2.90
CA ASP A 17 20.01 -6.46 -1.47
C ASP A 17 19.59 -7.89 -1.09
N GLY A 18 19.45 -8.82 -2.04
CA GLY A 18 19.11 -10.24 -1.75
C GLY A 18 17.65 -10.46 -1.29
N VAL A 19 16.74 -9.59 -1.70
CA VAL A 19 15.29 -9.80 -1.55
C VAL A 19 14.79 -10.62 -2.74
N ASP A 20 14.17 -11.76 -2.46
CA ASP A 20 13.69 -12.71 -3.47
C ASP A 20 12.38 -12.22 -4.09
N GLY A 21 11.53 -11.58 -3.30
CA GLY A 21 10.22 -11.13 -3.77
C GLY A 21 9.44 -10.31 -2.72
N PHE A 22 8.54 -9.46 -3.19
CA PHE A 22 7.52 -8.83 -2.36
C PHE A 22 6.21 -9.58 -2.55
N TYR A 23 5.61 -9.99 -1.45
CA TYR A 23 4.32 -10.66 -1.38
C TYR A 23 3.29 -9.72 -0.76
N THR A 24 2.07 -9.76 -1.28
CA THR A 24 0.93 -9.07 -0.67
C THR A 24 -0.36 -9.87 -0.83
N ASN A 25 -1.32 -9.62 0.05
CA ASN A 25 -2.62 -10.27 0.04
C ASN A 25 -3.76 -9.37 0.49
N LYS A 26 -4.97 -9.95 0.43
CA LYS A 26 -6.23 -9.29 0.81
C LYS A 26 -6.43 -7.99 0.05
N VAL A 27 -6.01 -7.91 -1.20
CA VAL A 27 -6.27 -6.74 -2.03
C VAL A 27 -7.72 -6.82 -2.51
N GLU A 28 -8.55 -5.89 -2.03
CA GLU A 28 -9.96 -5.82 -2.38
C GLU A 28 -10.24 -4.62 -3.29
N SER A 29 -10.12 -3.39 -2.78
CA SER A 29 -10.49 -2.15 -3.49
C SER A 29 -9.31 -1.22 -3.83
N CYS A 30 -8.12 -1.51 -3.31
CA CYS A 30 -6.91 -0.73 -3.61
C CYS A 30 -6.24 -1.18 -4.92
N ILE A 31 -5.41 -0.30 -5.47
CA ILE A 31 -4.51 -0.63 -6.59
C ILE A 31 -3.12 -0.93 -6.04
N VAL A 32 -2.48 -1.98 -6.55
CA VAL A 32 -1.08 -2.25 -6.23
C VAL A 32 -0.22 -1.83 -7.42
N TYR A 33 0.73 -0.93 -7.17
CA TYR A 33 1.74 -0.55 -8.13
C TYR A 33 3.01 -1.37 -7.91
N ILE A 34 3.64 -1.79 -9.00
CA ILE A 34 4.96 -2.40 -8.97
C ILE A 34 5.85 -1.59 -9.91
N PHE A 35 6.89 -1.02 -9.35
CA PHE A 35 7.84 -0.16 -10.06
C PHE A 35 9.17 -0.89 -10.21
N TYR A 36 9.70 -0.93 -11.42
CA TYR A 36 11.05 -1.42 -11.71
C TYR A 36 11.87 -0.27 -12.28
N GLY A 37 12.88 0.16 -11.52
CA GLY A 37 13.80 1.22 -11.88
C GLY A 37 15.16 0.71 -12.33
N THR A 38 16.13 1.61 -12.41
CA THR A 38 17.52 1.27 -12.72
C THR A 38 18.32 0.86 -11.49
N GLU A 39 17.94 1.33 -10.31
CA GLU A 39 18.67 1.08 -9.05
C GLU A 39 17.98 0.01 -8.20
N GLY A 40 16.65 -0.04 -8.27
CA GLY A 40 15.87 -1.00 -7.51
C GLY A 40 14.45 -1.16 -8.04
N TRP A 41 13.65 -1.82 -7.23
CA TRP A 41 12.27 -2.15 -7.51
C TRP A 41 11.44 -2.06 -6.23
N GLY A 42 10.12 -1.95 -6.38
CA GLY A 42 9.24 -1.85 -5.23
C GLY A 42 7.79 -2.08 -5.55
N LEU A 43 7.05 -2.44 -4.51
CA LEU A 43 5.61 -2.66 -4.50
C LEU A 43 4.95 -1.62 -3.59
N LEU A 44 3.82 -1.07 -3.99
CA LEU A 44 3.10 -0.05 -3.24
C LEU A 44 1.58 -0.26 -3.34
N HIS A 45 0.89 -0.25 -2.21
CA HIS A 45 -0.57 -0.18 -2.15
C HIS A 45 -1.05 1.26 -2.21
N ASP A 46 -2.04 1.57 -3.05
CA ASP A 46 -2.69 2.87 -3.11
C ASP A 46 -4.22 2.69 -2.94
N THR A 47 -4.72 3.10 -1.79
CA THR A 47 -6.16 3.16 -1.44
C THR A 47 -6.86 4.41 -2.00
N ALA A 48 -6.22 5.13 -2.91
CA ALA A 48 -6.64 6.41 -3.44
C ALA A 48 -6.63 7.58 -2.43
N GLN A 49 -6.18 7.38 -1.19
CA GLN A 49 -5.92 8.44 -0.22
C GLN A 49 -4.45 8.89 -0.15
N LEU A 50 -3.54 8.11 -0.74
CA LEU A 50 -2.13 8.46 -0.76
C LEU A 50 -1.85 9.68 -1.65
N SER A 51 -0.87 10.47 -1.23
CA SER A 51 -0.34 11.61 -1.98
C SER A 51 0.35 11.16 -3.25
N LEU A 52 -0.11 11.69 -4.40
CA LEU A 52 0.53 11.46 -5.68
C LEU A 52 2.00 11.91 -5.69
N ALA A 53 2.31 12.99 -4.96
CA ALA A 53 3.68 13.47 -4.79
C ALA A 53 4.54 12.46 -4.02
N SER A 54 3.98 11.88 -2.95
CA SER A 54 4.67 10.84 -2.18
C SER A 54 4.88 9.56 -2.99
N ILE A 55 3.91 9.13 -3.80
CA ILE A 55 4.07 7.97 -4.69
C ILE A 55 5.16 8.26 -5.74
N ALA A 56 5.16 9.46 -6.32
CA ALA A 56 6.17 9.86 -7.28
C ALA A 56 7.58 9.91 -6.65
N GLN A 57 7.70 10.38 -5.41
CA GLN A 57 8.97 10.37 -4.66
C GLN A 57 9.44 8.94 -4.37
N PHE A 58 8.53 8.06 -3.95
CA PHE A 58 8.83 6.64 -3.75
C PHE A 58 9.39 6.01 -5.03
N ALA A 59 8.70 6.19 -6.17
CA ALA A 59 9.14 5.64 -7.45
C ALA A 59 10.50 6.24 -7.90
N LYS A 60 10.70 7.55 -7.77
CA LYS A 60 11.98 8.20 -8.12
C LYS A 60 13.16 7.69 -7.28
N GLY A 61 12.92 7.23 -6.05
CA GLY A 61 13.92 6.60 -5.20
C GLY A 61 14.43 5.25 -5.71
N LEU A 62 13.82 4.68 -6.75
CA LEU A 62 14.24 3.43 -7.41
C LEU A 62 15.13 3.69 -8.64
N GLY A 63 15.53 4.95 -8.87
CA GLY A 63 16.22 5.41 -10.06
C GLY A 63 15.27 5.70 -11.22
N LYS A 64 15.76 5.60 -12.46
CA LYS A 64 14.94 5.83 -13.66
C LYS A 64 13.98 4.67 -13.86
N ILE A 65 12.68 4.92 -13.76
CA ILE A 65 11.64 3.90 -13.95
C ILE A 65 11.65 3.36 -15.38
N ARG A 66 11.84 2.05 -15.51
CA ARG A 66 11.87 1.29 -16.77
C ARG A 66 10.54 0.61 -17.07
N ARG A 67 9.87 0.10 -16.03
CA ARG A 67 8.60 -0.61 -16.14
C ARG A 67 7.73 -0.31 -14.93
N ILE A 68 6.43 -0.23 -15.19
CA ILE A 68 5.40 -0.10 -14.15
C ILE A 68 4.32 -1.11 -14.44
N TYR A 69 3.99 -1.92 -13.45
CA TYR A 69 2.79 -2.73 -13.44
C TYR A 69 1.77 -2.12 -12.49
N TYR A 70 0.50 -2.38 -12.77
CA TYR A 70 -0.56 -2.15 -11.82
C TYR A 70 -1.45 -3.38 -11.70
N ALA A 71 -1.72 -3.79 -10.48
CA ALA A 71 -2.61 -4.90 -10.18
C ALA A 71 -3.92 -4.40 -9.56
N LEU A 72 -5.02 -4.98 -10.00
CA LEU A 72 -6.37 -4.77 -9.47
C LEU A 72 -7.00 -6.14 -9.22
N ASN A 73 -7.78 -6.25 -8.16
CA ASN A 73 -8.63 -7.42 -7.96
C ASN A 73 -9.89 -7.26 -8.81
N ASP A 74 -9.84 -7.79 -10.02
CA ASP A 74 -10.91 -7.73 -11.02
C ASP A 74 -12.19 -8.46 -10.60
N ALA A 75 -12.13 -9.37 -9.63
CA ALA A 75 -13.29 -10.04 -9.08
C ALA A 75 -14.08 -9.18 -8.07
N ILE A 76 -13.46 -8.14 -7.49
CA ILE A 76 -14.06 -7.33 -6.41
C ILE A 76 -14.27 -5.88 -6.84
N ILE A 77 -13.32 -5.31 -7.58
CA ILE A 77 -13.30 -3.89 -7.90
C ILE A 77 -14.48 -3.46 -8.79
N ARG A 78 -15.09 -2.33 -8.45
CA ARG A 78 -16.26 -1.79 -9.14
C ARG A 78 -15.86 -0.75 -10.19
N ALA A 79 -16.71 -0.57 -11.20
CA ALA A 79 -16.45 0.35 -12.32
C ALA A 79 -16.08 1.80 -11.91
N PRO A 80 -16.71 2.43 -10.88
CA PRO A 80 -16.31 3.76 -10.43
C PRO A 80 -14.87 3.81 -9.90
N GLU A 81 -14.45 2.79 -9.16
CA GLU A 81 -13.11 2.68 -8.59
C GLU A 81 -12.07 2.50 -9.69
N ILE A 82 -12.35 1.67 -10.70
CA ILE A 82 -11.50 1.50 -11.89
C ILE A 82 -11.22 2.84 -12.57
N LYS A 83 -12.25 3.68 -12.74
CA LYS A 83 -12.12 5.01 -13.36
C LYS A 83 -11.24 5.94 -12.53
N ASN A 84 -11.48 6.02 -11.21
CA ASN A 84 -10.70 6.86 -10.30
C ASN A 84 -9.22 6.44 -10.30
N HIS A 85 -8.97 5.13 -10.23
CA HIS A 85 -7.61 4.59 -10.31
C HIS A 85 -6.96 4.87 -11.67
N ALA A 86 -7.71 4.81 -12.78
CA ALA A 86 -7.18 5.14 -14.10
C ALA A 86 -6.69 6.58 -14.21
N GLU A 87 -7.41 7.54 -13.64
CA GLU A 87 -6.98 8.93 -13.60
C GLU A 87 -5.72 9.12 -12.74
N ARG A 88 -5.68 8.48 -11.56
CA ARG A 88 -4.50 8.50 -10.67
C ARG A 88 -3.26 7.91 -11.35
N ARG A 89 -3.40 6.76 -12.02
CA ARG A 89 -2.31 6.13 -12.81
C ARG A 89 -1.68 7.10 -13.81
N ARG A 90 -2.51 7.80 -14.59
CA ARG A 90 -2.03 8.79 -15.58
C ARG A 90 -1.29 9.95 -14.92
N LYS A 91 -1.78 10.44 -13.77
CA LYS A 91 -1.11 11.52 -13.02
C LYS A 91 0.25 11.05 -12.49
N ILE A 92 0.33 9.87 -11.89
CA ILE A 92 1.59 9.27 -11.40
C ILE A 92 2.60 9.15 -12.53
N ALA A 93 2.22 8.54 -13.66
CA ALA A 93 3.09 8.37 -14.83
C ALA A 93 3.68 9.70 -15.31
N ARG A 94 2.87 10.76 -15.40
CA ARG A 94 3.32 12.11 -15.75
C ARG A 94 4.32 12.67 -14.73
N MET A 95 4.03 12.54 -13.43
CA MET A 95 4.88 13.09 -12.35
C MET A 95 6.28 12.46 -12.29
N ILE A 96 6.41 11.22 -12.74
CA ILE A 96 7.70 10.52 -12.84
C ILE A 96 8.27 10.50 -14.27
N SER A 97 7.66 11.25 -15.21
CA SER A 97 8.08 11.33 -16.62
C SER A 97 8.15 9.96 -17.33
N TYR A 98 7.31 9.01 -16.92
CA TYR A 98 7.19 7.69 -17.54
C TYR A 98 6.30 7.79 -18.79
N LYS A 99 6.87 7.44 -19.94
CA LYS A 99 6.22 7.62 -21.26
C LYS A 99 5.60 6.35 -21.84
N ALA A 100 6.02 5.18 -21.36
CA ALA A 100 5.46 3.92 -21.80
C ALA A 100 4.13 3.65 -21.10
N ASP A 101 3.38 2.68 -21.62
CA ASP A 101 2.15 2.24 -20.97
C ASP A 101 2.47 1.48 -19.68
N LEU A 102 1.55 1.63 -18.71
CA LEU A 102 1.55 0.82 -17.50
C LEU A 102 0.94 -0.55 -17.85
N VAL A 103 1.56 -1.63 -17.39
CA VAL A 103 1.13 -2.98 -17.69
C VAL A 103 0.11 -3.45 -16.66
N ALA A 104 -1.08 -3.84 -17.11
CA ALA A 104 -2.12 -4.38 -16.24
C ALA A 104 -1.78 -5.79 -15.78
N VAL A 105 -2.02 -6.08 -14.51
CA VAL A 105 -1.93 -7.41 -13.90
C VAL A 105 -3.28 -7.74 -13.29
N SER A 106 -3.88 -8.85 -13.72
CA SER A 106 -5.09 -9.39 -13.09
C SER A 106 -4.69 -10.13 -11.81
N MET A 107 -5.44 -9.90 -10.73
CA MET A 107 -5.20 -10.49 -9.41
C MET A 107 -6.51 -11.05 -8.84
N PRO A 108 -7.07 -12.12 -9.44
CA PRO A 108 -8.38 -12.63 -9.08
C PRO A 108 -8.40 -13.31 -7.70
N LEU A 109 -7.22 -13.62 -7.14
CA LEU A 109 -7.05 -14.17 -5.79
C LEU A 109 -6.94 -13.07 -4.71
N GLY A 110 -6.79 -11.79 -5.10
CA GLY A 110 -6.43 -10.72 -4.17
C GLY A 110 -5.04 -10.88 -3.54
N GLU A 111 -4.18 -11.73 -4.11
CA GLU A 111 -2.81 -12.00 -3.68
C GLU A 111 -1.86 -11.88 -4.88
N LEU A 112 -0.66 -11.32 -4.67
CA LEU A 112 0.39 -11.33 -5.69
C LEU A 112 1.78 -11.47 -5.08
N VAL A 113 2.71 -11.97 -5.88
CA VAL A 113 4.15 -11.93 -5.62
C VAL A 113 4.84 -11.27 -6.81
N CYS A 114 5.74 -10.34 -6.56
CA CYS A 114 6.60 -9.75 -7.59
C CYS A 114 8.07 -9.95 -7.25
N PHE A 115 8.89 -10.15 -8.28
CA PHE A 115 10.27 -10.58 -8.20
C PHE A 115 11.21 -9.55 -8.84
N PRO A 116 12.50 -9.51 -8.46
CA PRO A 116 13.46 -8.57 -9.04
C PRO A 116 13.66 -8.73 -10.56
N ASP A 117 13.38 -9.92 -11.12
CA ASP A 117 13.49 -10.19 -12.57
C ASP A 117 12.27 -9.74 -13.38
N GLU A 118 11.37 -8.95 -12.78
CA GLU A 118 10.12 -8.45 -13.37
C GLU A 118 9.03 -9.51 -13.54
N SER A 119 9.25 -10.76 -13.12
CA SER A 119 8.20 -11.77 -13.07
C SER A 119 7.19 -11.49 -11.95
N ILE A 120 5.95 -11.93 -12.18
CA ILE A 120 4.80 -11.71 -11.27
C ILE A 120 3.96 -12.98 -11.22
N LEU A 121 3.64 -13.42 -10.00
CA LEU A 121 2.66 -14.47 -9.73
C LEU A 121 1.39 -13.83 -9.19
N SER A 122 0.26 -14.04 -9.84
CA SER A 122 -1.02 -13.44 -9.42
C SER A 122 -2.25 -14.22 -9.87
N SER A 123 -2.07 -15.25 -10.69
CA SER A 123 -3.17 -15.97 -11.34
C SER A 123 -3.60 -17.21 -10.54
N PHE A 124 -4.73 -17.80 -10.91
CA PHE A 124 -5.17 -19.09 -10.34
C PHE A 124 -4.17 -20.23 -10.55
N LYS A 125 -3.36 -20.19 -11.62
CA LYS A 125 -2.33 -21.21 -11.88
C LYS A 125 -1.16 -21.11 -10.90
N ASP A 126 -0.95 -19.93 -10.32
CA ASP A 126 0.15 -19.64 -9.40
C ASP A 126 -0.24 -19.91 -7.94
N ARG A 127 -1.48 -20.32 -7.67
CA ARG A 127 -2.06 -20.41 -6.32
C ARG A 127 -1.19 -21.22 -5.36
N ASP A 128 -0.70 -22.38 -5.78
CA ASP A 128 0.09 -23.25 -4.92
C ASP A 128 1.45 -22.64 -4.60
N GLU A 129 2.05 -21.93 -5.56
CA GLU A 129 3.34 -21.26 -5.36
C GLU A 129 3.20 -20.02 -4.47
N ILE A 130 2.16 -19.20 -4.71
CA ILE A 130 1.80 -18.08 -3.84
C ILE A 130 1.54 -18.58 -2.40
N ALA A 131 0.85 -19.71 -2.24
CA ALA A 131 0.57 -20.30 -0.93
C ALA A 131 1.85 -20.73 -0.19
N LYS A 132 2.85 -21.28 -0.89
CA LYS A 132 4.16 -21.59 -0.31
C LYS A 132 4.89 -20.32 0.11
N ILE A 133 4.95 -19.33 -0.77
CA ILE A 133 5.61 -18.04 -0.49
C ILE A 133 4.96 -17.35 0.71
N ARG A 134 3.64 -17.36 0.80
CA ARG A 134 2.88 -16.83 1.94
C ARG A 134 3.32 -17.43 3.29
N GLN A 135 3.67 -18.71 3.33
CA GLN A 135 4.11 -19.38 4.57
C GLN A 135 5.51 -18.96 5.02
N ILE A 136 6.37 -18.55 4.08
CA ILE A 136 7.77 -18.20 4.35
C ILE A 136 8.04 -16.68 4.29
N ALA A 137 7.07 -15.88 3.83
CA ALA A 137 7.20 -14.45 3.72
C ALA A 137 7.31 -13.79 5.11
N VAL A 138 8.37 -13.01 5.30
CA VAL A 138 8.60 -12.30 6.55
C VAL A 138 7.69 -11.07 6.61
N SER A 139 6.92 -10.95 7.69
CA SER A 139 6.03 -9.81 7.94
C SER A 139 6.67 -8.78 8.88
N CYS A 140 6.20 -7.54 8.82
CA CYS A 140 6.60 -6.50 9.77
C CYS A 140 6.34 -6.96 11.22
N PRO A 141 7.35 -6.90 12.13
CA PRO A 141 7.18 -7.31 13.52
C PRO A 141 6.07 -6.55 14.26
N VAL A 142 5.85 -5.29 13.88
CA VAL A 142 4.80 -4.39 14.40
C VAL A 142 3.66 -4.19 13.40
N SER A 143 3.32 -5.25 12.66
CA SER A 143 2.31 -5.21 11.58
C SER A 143 0.93 -4.78 12.06
N LYS A 144 0.53 -5.14 13.29
CA LYS A 144 -0.78 -4.78 13.84
C LYS A 144 -0.85 -3.28 14.18
N GLU A 145 0.18 -2.76 14.83
CA GLU A 145 0.31 -1.35 15.18
C GLU A 145 0.38 -0.48 13.93
N ARG A 146 1.18 -0.90 12.94
CA ARG A 146 1.27 -0.23 11.64
C ARG A 146 -0.06 -0.18 10.92
N ALA A 147 -0.76 -1.31 10.84
CA ALA A 147 -2.09 -1.38 10.22
C ALA A 147 -3.07 -0.43 10.93
N MET A 148 -3.02 -0.35 12.27
CA MET A 148 -3.86 0.58 13.03
C MET A 148 -3.54 2.04 12.72
N VAL A 149 -2.26 2.43 12.64
CA VAL A 149 -1.89 3.79 12.24
C VAL A 149 -2.41 4.11 10.84
N ASN A 150 -2.26 3.20 9.88
CA ASN A 150 -2.75 3.40 8.52
C ASN A 150 -4.28 3.51 8.46
N ILE A 151 -5.00 2.68 9.22
CA ILE A 151 -6.46 2.78 9.36
C ILE A 151 -6.86 4.16 9.90
N LEU A 152 -6.21 4.63 10.98
CA LEU A 152 -6.50 5.94 11.56
C LEU A 152 -6.19 7.07 10.56
N ASN A 153 -5.06 7.02 9.86
CA ASN A 153 -4.71 8.02 8.86
C ASN A 153 -5.74 8.08 7.72
N ASN A 154 -6.23 6.93 7.25
CA ASN A 154 -7.29 6.88 6.25
C ASN A 154 -8.64 7.40 6.75
N LEU A 155 -9.02 7.06 7.98
CA LEU A 155 -10.30 7.50 8.57
C LEU A 155 -10.29 9.00 8.85
N PHE A 156 -9.27 9.49 9.54
CA PHE A 156 -9.28 10.82 10.17
C PHE A 156 -8.79 11.95 9.29
N ILE A 157 -8.27 11.65 8.10
CA ILE A 157 -8.04 12.65 7.06
C ILE A 157 -9.32 12.97 6.30
N ALA A 158 -9.43 14.20 5.79
CA ALA A 158 -10.57 14.60 4.99
C ALA A 158 -10.68 13.68 3.77
N LYS A 159 -11.88 13.15 3.52
CA LYS A 159 -12.13 12.29 2.37
C LYS A 159 -11.68 12.99 1.09
N ASP A 160 -11.00 12.25 0.23
CA ASP A 160 -10.49 12.72 -1.07
C ASP A 160 -9.41 13.81 -0.99
N ALA A 161 -8.82 14.05 0.20
CA ALA A 161 -7.70 14.98 0.36
C ALA A 161 -6.43 14.50 -0.36
N GLN A 162 -6.27 13.19 -0.55
CA GLN A 162 -5.16 12.57 -1.29
C GLN A 162 -3.80 13.08 -0.80
N ASN A 163 -3.59 13.17 0.52
CA ASN A 163 -2.43 13.79 1.14
C ASN A 163 -1.71 12.88 2.14
N ILE A 164 -2.11 11.61 2.28
CA ILE A 164 -1.44 10.64 3.13
C ILE A 164 -0.07 10.30 2.52
N PRO A 165 1.06 10.48 3.25
CA PRO A 165 2.36 10.02 2.77
C PRO A 165 2.40 8.50 2.61
N VAL A 166 3.17 8.01 1.65
CA VAL A 166 3.42 6.58 1.46
C VAL A 166 4.11 6.03 2.70
N ASP A 167 3.52 5.00 3.30
CA ASP A 167 4.14 4.26 4.38
C ASP A 167 5.15 3.24 3.83
N VAL A 168 6.44 3.61 3.77
CA VAL A 168 7.50 2.67 3.37
C VAL A 168 7.76 1.69 4.51
N GLN A 169 7.12 0.53 4.46
CA GLN A 169 7.22 -0.54 5.45
C GLN A 169 8.59 -1.23 5.42
N PHE A 170 9.18 -1.43 4.24
CA PHE A 170 10.44 -2.15 4.08
C PHE A 170 11.35 -1.48 3.05
N ARG A 171 12.63 -1.32 3.42
CA ARG A 171 13.69 -0.74 2.57
C ARG A 171 15.05 -1.17 3.08
N SER A 172 16.04 -1.33 2.18
CA SER A 172 17.44 -1.64 2.55
C SER A 172 17.55 -2.83 3.51
N ARG A 173 16.80 -3.91 3.21
CA ARG A 173 16.75 -5.15 4.00
C ARG A 173 16.18 -5.01 5.41
N GLN A 174 15.52 -3.90 5.74
CA GLN A 174 15.01 -3.63 7.08
C GLN A 174 13.57 -3.12 7.05
N PHE A 175 12.77 -3.58 8.02
CA PHE A 175 11.49 -2.95 8.32
C PHE A 175 11.72 -1.57 8.91
N GLN A 176 10.96 -0.59 8.44
CA GLN A 176 11.10 0.79 8.89
C GLN A 176 10.28 1.02 10.18
N ALA A 177 10.47 2.19 10.80
CA ALA A 177 9.64 2.63 11.92
C ALA A 177 8.17 2.80 11.50
N LEU A 178 7.28 2.85 12.48
CA LEU A 178 5.85 3.12 12.23
C LEU A 178 5.68 4.49 11.54
N PRO A 179 4.68 4.63 10.65
CA PRO A 179 4.32 5.94 10.13
C PRO A 179 3.79 6.80 11.28
N GLN A 180 3.84 8.11 11.10
CA GLN A 180 3.26 9.05 12.06
C GLN A 180 1.74 9.13 11.89
N LEU A 181 1.03 9.37 12.99
CA LEU A 181 -0.37 9.79 12.94
C LEU A 181 -0.44 11.21 12.39
N LEU A 182 -1.34 11.42 11.43
CA LEU A 182 -1.50 12.71 10.73
C LEU A 182 -2.51 13.64 11.41
N SER A 183 -3.22 13.12 12.42
CA SER A 183 -4.15 13.87 13.26
C SER A 183 -3.75 13.70 14.73
N SER A 184 -3.91 14.76 15.53
CA SER A 184 -3.73 14.67 16.98
C SER A 184 -4.86 13.88 17.63
N LYS A 185 -4.64 13.42 18.86
CA LYS A 185 -5.67 12.73 19.66
C LYS A 185 -6.94 13.57 19.80
N GLU A 186 -6.79 14.85 20.08
CA GLU A 186 -7.91 15.80 20.25
C GLU A 186 -8.72 15.93 18.95
N GLN A 187 -8.03 16.03 17.81
CA GLN A 187 -8.68 16.08 16.50
C GLN A 187 -9.43 14.78 16.19
N MET A 188 -8.85 13.64 16.55
CA MET A 188 -9.50 12.34 16.38
C MET A 188 -10.72 12.18 17.29
N LEU A 189 -10.67 12.65 18.53
CA LEU A 189 -11.83 12.63 19.44
C LEU A 189 -12.98 13.51 18.92
N ASP A 190 -12.69 14.77 18.57
CA ASP A 190 -13.69 15.71 18.04
C ASP A 190 -14.36 15.18 16.77
N ARG A 191 -13.59 14.58 15.84
CA ARG A 191 -14.18 13.95 14.66
C ARG A 191 -14.98 12.70 15.01
N SER A 192 -14.51 11.86 15.93
CA SER A 192 -15.21 10.63 16.33
C SER A 192 -16.59 10.94 16.92
N GLU A 193 -16.70 11.98 17.76
CA GLU A 193 -17.98 12.40 18.34
C GLU A 193 -18.96 12.91 17.29
N ARG A 194 -18.47 13.73 16.34
CA ARG A 194 -19.30 14.25 15.25
C ARG A 194 -19.80 13.16 14.32
N GLU A 195 -18.96 12.20 13.95
CA GLU A 195 -19.38 11.09 13.06
C GLU A 195 -20.27 10.09 13.80
N LEU A 196 -20.04 9.85 15.09
CA LEU A 196 -20.94 9.03 15.92
C LEU A 196 -22.34 9.64 15.99
N ALA A 197 -22.44 10.97 16.16
CA ALA A 197 -23.72 11.68 16.13
C ALA A 197 -24.44 11.60 14.76
N ARG A 198 -23.70 11.34 13.68
CA ARG A 198 -24.22 11.08 12.33
C ARG A 198 -24.53 9.60 12.07
N GLY A 199 -24.32 8.73 13.05
CA GLY A 199 -24.59 7.30 12.96
C GLY A 199 -23.44 6.48 12.35
N ASP A 200 -22.23 7.04 12.25
CA ASP A 200 -21.02 6.33 11.82
C ASP A 200 -20.12 6.02 13.03
N PRO A 201 -20.20 4.80 13.60
CA PRO A 201 -19.44 4.43 14.80
C PRO A 201 -17.99 4.04 14.50
N ASP A 202 -17.57 3.93 13.23
CA ASP A 202 -16.28 3.35 12.86
C ASP A 202 -15.12 4.20 13.39
N TYR A 203 -15.28 5.52 13.41
CA TYR A 203 -14.31 6.46 13.97
C TYR A 203 -14.06 6.20 15.46
N ALA A 204 -15.13 6.18 16.26
CA ALA A 204 -15.04 5.95 17.69
C ALA A 204 -14.51 4.56 18.03
N ASN A 205 -14.95 3.53 17.27
CA ASN A 205 -14.52 2.15 17.48
C ASN A 205 -13.02 1.97 17.20
N ASN A 206 -12.53 2.45 16.05
CA ASN A 206 -11.11 2.32 15.70
C ASN A 206 -10.22 3.14 16.63
N LEU A 207 -10.63 4.35 17.02
CA LEU A 207 -9.87 5.15 17.99
C LEU A 207 -9.75 4.45 19.36
N LYS A 208 -10.85 3.85 19.85
CA LYS A 208 -10.84 3.08 21.10
C LYS A 208 -9.89 1.88 21.04
N ILE A 209 -9.84 1.19 19.91
CA ILE A 209 -8.90 0.07 19.70
C ILE A 209 -7.46 0.59 19.70
N ALA A 210 -7.19 1.67 18.98
CA ALA A 210 -5.84 2.25 18.90
C ALA A 210 -5.28 2.70 20.25
N ILE A 211 -6.11 3.29 21.11
CA ILE A 211 -5.74 3.65 22.48
C ILE A 211 -5.38 2.39 23.30
N LYS A 212 -6.19 1.32 23.21
CA LYS A 212 -5.89 0.05 23.89
C LYS A 212 -4.61 -0.61 23.40
N MET A 213 -4.25 -0.40 22.14
CA MET A 213 -3.00 -0.89 21.55
C MET A 213 -1.78 -0.01 21.89
N GLY A 214 -1.98 1.15 22.53
CA GLY A 214 -0.91 2.11 22.80
C GLY A 214 -0.40 2.84 21.55
N VAL A 215 -1.14 2.79 20.42
CA VAL A 215 -0.82 3.51 19.18
C VAL A 215 -1.10 5.00 19.33
N VAL A 216 -2.17 5.34 20.06
CA VAL A 216 -2.50 6.70 20.47
C VAL A 216 -2.25 6.81 21.96
N ALA A 217 -1.54 7.86 22.38
CA ALA A 217 -1.26 8.09 23.79
C ALA A 217 -2.57 8.21 24.61
N PRO A 218 -2.60 7.69 25.85
CA PRO A 218 -3.79 7.66 26.71
C PRO A 218 -4.33 9.05 27.06
#